data_AF-A0A178AXP3-F1
#
_entry.id   AF-A0A178AXP3-F1
#
_cell.length_a   1.000
_cell.length_b   1.000
_cell.length_c   1.000
_cell.angle_alpha   90.00
_cell.angle_beta   90.00
_cell.angle_gamma   90.00
#
_symmetry.space_group_name_H-M   'P 1'
#
loop_
_entity.id
_entity.type
_entity.pdbx_description
1 polymer ?
#
loop_
_entity_poly.entity_id
_entity_poly.type
_entity_poly.pdbx_seq_one_letter_code
_entity_poly.pdbx_strand_id
1 'polypeptide(L)'
;MAKELEALRNQRNDGPSQGTNESPSLPESSHESPDHPLELSGIALLDDANLDEQYELEDCVIGRETIVEIFKLFCHHFYPHLPILNPSISISGLFETSPILFWTIIAIVTERPVLPAHSYIRDVLQEPFLCMFRAEILDAPLPLHTILAINYMTMFPFTVSHQMKDPSWLYSGVAVNAAMYMGLHRTKPAPSLRSIGVYAGSPRARAHTWLGCFVASTALAKHVGVTAPIKRLADLAAIENMVRTYPLPPEFAYQVMVYHILAKFFNTIIENSEENISHSLIGIIDAELDNLKTRFPTPWTPRVEMNYLTAKMLLYTTVILRLREDRGSREILMRNCLSVAVRIAYLTDQGLAYQSAEFPDLRFEDLRNTLPKNYYRILVLSTAFLIRFFVLNNRATTEEQELARNHVAIAQRYLKLACNDPRDERVRGAILFGVLCQQQPIDLEKSKLKVDDRMAASLLYDAITTGHVLRDLPVEIEESPPKSSSKAGSDGQARREENSHAIQPEQLEQPMTMPEFEQMEFAFPDDLWGDSIWGMFDPIVPVPAPQTLYTDADFYAQHGFHHPH
;
A
#
# COMPACT_ATOMS: atom_id res chain seq x y z
N MET A 1 1.46 53.28 -42.48
CA MET A 1 0.95 54.47 -41.78
C MET A 1 -0.39 55.02 -42.28
N ALA A 2 -0.73 55.03 -43.59
CA ALA A 2 -2.09 55.46 -44.01
C ALA A 2 -3.19 54.38 -43.86
N LYS A 3 -2.85 53.08 -43.96
CA LYS A 3 -3.81 51.97 -43.79
C LYS A 3 -4.14 51.61 -42.34
N GLU A 4 -3.28 51.95 -41.37
CA GLU A 4 -3.54 51.71 -39.95
C GLU A 4 -4.48 52.77 -39.34
N LEU A 5 -4.52 53.97 -39.93
CA LEU A 5 -5.38 55.06 -39.49
C LEU A 5 -6.85 54.87 -39.92
N GLU A 6 -7.13 54.13 -40.99
CA GLU A 6 -8.51 53.78 -41.40
C GLU A 6 -9.10 52.63 -40.57
N ALA A 7 -8.28 51.64 -40.17
CA ALA A 7 -8.74 50.53 -39.32
C ALA A 7 -9.16 51.01 -37.92
N LEU A 8 -8.48 52.00 -37.35
CA LEU A 8 -8.82 52.61 -36.06
C LEU A 8 -10.00 53.59 -36.13
N ARG A 9 -10.37 54.06 -37.33
CA ARG A 9 -11.51 54.96 -37.54
C ARG A 9 -12.84 54.21 -37.58
N ASN A 10 -12.83 52.96 -38.05
CA ASN A 10 -14.03 52.11 -38.06
C ASN A 10 -14.39 51.51 -36.70
N GLN A 11 -13.47 51.48 -35.73
CA GLN A 11 -13.78 51.03 -34.35
C GLN A 11 -14.37 52.14 -33.46
N ARG A 12 -14.36 53.40 -33.90
CA ARG A 12 -14.74 54.55 -33.05
C ARG A 12 -16.20 54.99 -33.20
N ASN A 13 -16.98 54.33 -34.04
CA ASN A 13 -18.24 54.88 -34.54
C ASN A 13 -19.52 54.10 -34.19
N ASP A 14 -19.55 53.39 -33.06
CA ASP A 14 -20.80 52.98 -32.42
C ASP A 14 -20.85 53.50 -30.98
N GLY A 15 -21.78 54.44 -30.74
CA GLY A 15 -22.08 55.07 -29.46
C GLY A 15 -23.15 54.31 -28.65
N PRO A 16 -23.55 54.85 -27.48
CA PRO A 16 -23.72 54.07 -26.26
C PRO A 16 -25.17 53.72 -25.93
N SER A 17 -25.41 52.58 -25.26
CA SER A 17 -26.52 52.46 -24.30
C SER A 17 -26.35 51.31 -23.31
N GLN A 18 -26.46 51.70 -22.03
CA GLN A 18 -26.88 50.95 -20.85
C GLN A 18 -25.99 49.83 -20.33
N GLY A 19 -25.31 50.15 -19.24
CA GLY A 19 -24.54 49.21 -18.44
C GLY A 19 -25.40 48.27 -17.61
N THR A 20 -24.82 47.12 -17.31
CA THR A 20 -25.07 46.37 -16.09
C THR A 20 -23.75 45.70 -15.74
N ASN A 21 -23.30 45.93 -14.51
CA ASN A 21 -22.09 45.29 -13.97
C ASN A 21 -22.31 43.78 -13.92
N GLU A 22 -21.70 43.03 -14.82
CA GLU A 22 -21.59 41.58 -14.68
C GLU A 22 -20.20 41.22 -14.14
N SER A 23 -20.24 40.68 -12.92
CA SER A 23 -19.12 39.97 -12.29
C SER A 23 -18.75 38.74 -13.13
N PRO A 24 -17.52 38.21 -13.05
CA PRO A 24 -17.14 37.04 -13.83
C PRO A 24 -17.96 35.84 -13.35
N SER A 25 -18.94 35.44 -14.15
CA SER A 25 -19.76 34.25 -13.91
C SER A 25 -18.90 33.00 -14.04
N LEU A 26 -18.95 32.18 -13.00
CA LEU A 26 -18.47 30.80 -13.00
C LEU A 26 -19.14 30.03 -14.15
N PRO A 27 -18.46 29.07 -14.80
CA PRO A 27 -19.12 28.19 -15.75
C PRO A 27 -20.19 27.37 -14.99
N GLU A 28 -21.44 27.55 -15.38
CA GLU A 28 -22.56 26.71 -14.95
C GLU A 28 -22.28 25.25 -15.27
N SER A 29 -22.29 24.41 -14.23
CA SER A 29 -22.43 22.96 -14.36
C SER A 29 -23.68 22.53 -13.60
N SER A 30 -24.62 21.86 -14.25
CA SER A 30 -25.50 20.86 -13.63
C SER A 30 -26.45 20.22 -14.65
N HIS A 31 -25.89 19.33 -15.48
CA HIS A 31 -26.58 18.05 -15.60
C HIS A 31 -26.07 17.22 -14.42
N GLU A 32 -26.79 17.24 -13.30
CA GLU A 32 -26.52 16.33 -12.18
C GLU A 32 -26.68 14.90 -12.72
N SER A 33 -25.56 14.19 -12.86
CA SER A 33 -25.59 12.76 -13.18
C SER A 33 -26.42 12.04 -12.11
N PRO A 34 -27.28 11.07 -12.45
CA PRO A 34 -28.03 10.27 -11.46
C PRO A 34 -27.11 9.57 -10.44
N ASP A 35 -25.83 9.39 -10.78
CA ASP A 35 -24.83 8.83 -9.87
C ASP A 35 -24.34 9.83 -8.80
N HIS A 36 -24.47 11.14 -8.99
CA HIS A 36 -23.86 12.15 -8.10
C HIS A 36 -24.22 12.00 -6.60
N PRO A 37 -25.48 11.68 -6.21
CA PRO A 37 -25.81 11.40 -4.82
C PRO A 37 -25.14 10.11 -4.29
N LEU A 38 -25.04 9.07 -5.12
CA LEU A 38 -24.40 7.80 -4.77
C LEU A 38 -22.89 7.96 -4.59
N GLU A 39 -22.28 8.79 -5.44
CA GLU A 39 -20.86 9.11 -5.41
C GLU A 39 -20.44 9.83 -4.11
N LEU A 40 -21.38 10.51 -3.44
CA LEU A 40 -21.16 11.15 -2.14
C LEU A 40 -21.47 10.23 -0.95
N SER A 41 -22.29 9.20 -1.15
CA SER A 41 -22.77 8.31 -0.08
C SER A 41 -21.68 7.42 0.52
N GLY A 42 -20.64 7.12 -0.26
CA GLY A 42 -19.59 6.18 0.12
C GLY A 42 -19.98 4.71 0.02
N ILE A 43 -21.18 4.39 -0.48
CA ILE A 43 -21.68 3.03 -0.72
C ILE A 43 -21.81 2.82 -2.23
N ALA A 44 -21.55 1.59 -2.70
CA ALA A 44 -21.80 1.19 -4.07
C ALA A 44 -23.15 0.46 -4.19
N LEU A 45 -23.92 0.76 -5.24
CA LEU A 45 -25.09 -0.02 -5.63
C LEU A 45 -24.66 -1.19 -6.50
N LEU A 46 -25.29 -2.32 -6.26
CA LEU A 46 -25.04 -3.56 -7.00
C LEU A 46 -26.20 -3.82 -7.96
N ASP A 47 -25.87 -4.01 -9.24
CA ASP A 47 -26.75 -4.57 -10.25
C ASP A 47 -26.38 -6.05 -10.45
N ASP A 48 -27.27 -6.92 -9.99
CA ASP A 48 -27.20 -8.37 -10.04
C ASP A 48 -28.12 -8.97 -11.12
N ALA A 49 -28.52 -8.18 -12.11
CA ALA A 49 -29.30 -8.65 -13.24
C ALA A 49 -28.44 -9.41 -14.28
N ASN A 50 -29.07 -10.37 -14.98
CA ASN A 50 -28.49 -11.12 -16.11
C ASN A 50 -27.16 -11.83 -15.79
N LEU A 51 -27.08 -12.48 -14.62
CA LEU A 51 -25.88 -13.23 -14.23
C LEU A 51 -25.88 -14.63 -14.82
N ASP A 52 -24.70 -15.18 -15.05
CA ASP A 52 -24.54 -16.61 -15.34
C ASP A 52 -24.81 -17.45 -14.08
N GLU A 53 -25.08 -18.74 -14.24
CA GLU A 53 -25.33 -19.64 -13.10
C GLU A 53 -24.08 -19.86 -12.24
N GLN A 54 -22.90 -19.81 -12.87
CA GLN A 54 -21.61 -19.97 -12.22
C GLN A 54 -20.50 -19.24 -13.00
N TYR A 55 -19.44 -18.88 -12.29
CA TYR A 55 -18.25 -18.24 -12.85
C TYR A 55 -17.04 -19.11 -12.55
N GLU A 56 -16.14 -19.26 -13.52
CA GLU A 56 -14.99 -20.16 -13.46
C GLU A 56 -13.68 -19.43 -13.70
N LEU A 57 -12.68 -19.71 -12.87
CA LEU A 57 -11.28 -19.33 -13.07
C LEU A 57 -10.40 -20.56 -12.86
N GLU A 58 -9.90 -21.12 -13.96
CA GLU A 58 -9.19 -22.41 -13.94
C GLU A 58 -10.04 -23.46 -13.19
N ASP A 59 -9.50 -24.11 -12.16
CA ASP A 59 -10.22 -25.14 -11.39
C ASP A 59 -11.20 -24.57 -10.35
N CYS A 60 -11.33 -23.23 -10.23
CA CYS A 60 -12.19 -22.57 -9.26
C CYS A 60 -13.56 -22.24 -9.88
N VAL A 61 -14.63 -22.89 -9.39
CA VAL A 61 -16.02 -22.63 -9.81
C VAL A 61 -16.82 -22.04 -8.65
N ILE A 62 -17.47 -20.90 -8.88
CA ILE A 62 -18.27 -20.19 -7.88
C ILE A 62 -19.69 -19.97 -8.43
N GLY A 63 -20.70 -20.40 -7.67
CA GLY A 63 -22.11 -20.22 -8.03
C GLY A 63 -22.59 -18.77 -7.92
N ARG A 64 -23.62 -18.44 -8.70
CA ARG A 64 -24.24 -17.10 -8.78
C ARG A 64 -24.52 -16.47 -7.41
N GLU A 65 -25.18 -17.22 -6.52
CA GLU A 65 -25.63 -16.72 -5.21
C GLU A 65 -24.45 -16.26 -4.35
N THR A 66 -23.36 -17.05 -4.37
CA THR A 66 -22.13 -16.73 -3.66
C THR A 66 -21.43 -15.50 -4.25
N ILE A 67 -21.41 -15.35 -5.58
CA ILE A 67 -20.87 -14.15 -6.24
C ILE A 67 -21.64 -12.91 -5.80
N VAL A 68 -22.98 -12.95 -5.81
CA VAL A 68 -23.81 -11.83 -5.38
C VAL A 68 -23.52 -11.45 -3.93
N GLU A 69 -23.43 -12.43 -3.03
CA GLU A 69 -23.10 -12.20 -1.62
C GLU A 69 -21.71 -11.55 -1.44
N ILE A 70 -20.70 -12.04 -2.17
CA ILE A 70 -19.33 -11.48 -2.15
C ILE A 70 -19.33 -10.02 -2.63
N PHE A 71 -20.03 -9.72 -3.72
CA PHE A 71 -20.11 -8.34 -4.22
C PHE A 71 -20.88 -7.42 -3.27
N LYS A 72 -21.93 -7.91 -2.60
CA LYS A 72 -22.62 -7.15 -1.55
C LYS A 72 -21.70 -6.83 -0.38
N LEU A 73 -20.89 -7.80 0.08
CA LEU A 73 -19.87 -7.57 1.11
C LEU A 73 -18.85 -6.52 0.65
N PHE A 74 -18.39 -6.61 -0.61
CA PHE A 74 -17.49 -5.61 -1.19
C PHE A 74 -18.08 -4.20 -1.13
N CYS A 75 -19.30 -4.01 -1.66
CA CYS A 75 -19.97 -2.71 -1.73
C CYS A 75 -20.16 -2.05 -0.36
N HIS A 76 -20.43 -2.85 0.67
CA HIS A 76 -20.74 -2.34 2.02
C HIS A 76 -19.53 -2.19 2.93
N HIS A 77 -18.51 -3.02 2.79
CA HIS A 77 -17.42 -3.11 3.77
C HIS A 77 -16.03 -2.85 3.22
N PHE A 78 -15.81 -2.96 1.90
CA PHE A 78 -14.49 -2.77 1.27
C PHE A 78 -14.43 -1.52 0.41
N TYR A 79 -15.41 -1.34 -0.48
CA TYR A 79 -15.55 -0.17 -1.35
C TYR A 79 -15.45 1.17 -0.60
N PRO A 80 -16.11 1.36 0.56
CA PRO A 80 -16.06 2.65 1.26
C PRO A 80 -14.64 3.07 1.71
N HIS A 81 -13.72 2.10 1.90
CA HIS A 81 -12.33 2.38 2.24
C HIS A 81 -11.48 2.86 1.05
N LEU A 82 -11.90 2.57 -0.19
CA LEU A 82 -11.23 2.99 -1.42
C LEU A 82 -12.28 3.15 -2.55
N PRO A 83 -13.11 4.22 -2.53
CA PRO A 83 -14.23 4.42 -3.44
C PRO A 83 -13.78 4.99 -4.80
N ILE A 84 -12.97 4.21 -5.53
CA ILE A 84 -12.36 4.59 -6.81
C ILE A 84 -13.08 3.99 -8.03
N LEU A 85 -13.93 2.99 -7.83
CA LEU A 85 -14.82 2.45 -8.87
C LEU A 85 -16.04 3.35 -9.09
N ASN A 86 -16.76 3.09 -10.18
CA ASN A 86 -18.11 3.62 -10.32
C ASN A 86 -18.98 3.04 -9.19
N PRO A 87 -19.72 3.86 -8.42
CA PRO A 87 -20.62 3.34 -7.39
C PRO A 87 -21.73 2.45 -7.96
N SER A 88 -22.08 2.55 -9.23
CA SER A 88 -23.05 1.68 -9.88
C SER A 88 -22.31 0.47 -10.51
N ILE A 89 -22.22 -0.63 -9.76
CA ILE A 89 -21.46 -1.83 -10.13
C ILE A 89 -22.40 -2.89 -10.72
N SER A 90 -22.23 -3.22 -12.01
CA SER A 90 -22.91 -4.35 -12.65
C SER A 90 -21.98 -5.56 -12.66
N ILE A 91 -22.40 -6.68 -12.06
CA ILE A 91 -21.55 -7.88 -11.91
C ILE A 91 -21.25 -8.49 -13.28
N SER A 92 -22.29 -8.72 -14.11
CA SER A 92 -22.17 -9.27 -15.46
C SER A 92 -21.32 -8.36 -16.34
N GLY A 93 -21.63 -7.05 -16.34
CA GLY A 93 -20.85 -6.06 -17.09
C GLY A 93 -19.38 -6.00 -16.66
N LEU A 94 -19.08 -6.18 -15.38
CA LEU A 94 -17.70 -6.20 -14.90
C LEU A 94 -16.95 -7.45 -15.35
N PHE A 95 -17.58 -8.63 -15.31
CA PHE A 95 -16.99 -9.87 -15.81
C PHE A 95 -16.70 -9.79 -17.31
N GLU A 96 -17.63 -9.28 -18.11
CA GLU A 96 -17.47 -9.16 -19.57
C GLU A 96 -16.39 -8.13 -19.96
N THR A 97 -16.33 -6.99 -19.27
CA THR A 97 -15.45 -5.88 -19.66
C THR A 97 -14.09 -5.92 -18.99
N SER A 98 -13.97 -6.56 -17.83
CA SER A 98 -12.76 -6.58 -17.02
C SER A 98 -12.72 -7.78 -16.05
N PRO A 99 -12.44 -9.00 -16.57
CA PRO A 99 -12.30 -10.19 -15.75
C PRO A 99 -11.33 -10.03 -14.57
N ILE A 100 -10.17 -9.40 -14.76
CA ILE A 100 -9.21 -9.17 -13.67
C ILE A 100 -9.79 -8.39 -12.49
N LEU A 101 -10.57 -7.35 -12.75
CA LEU A 101 -11.18 -6.54 -11.69
C LEU A 101 -12.32 -7.30 -11.00
N PHE A 102 -13.11 -8.07 -11.76
CA PHE A 102 -14.13 -8.97 -11.21
C PHE A 102 -13.49 -9.97 -10.24
N TRP A 103 -12.45 -10.69 -10.67
CA TRP A 103 -11.76 -11.66 -9.83
C TRP A 103 -10.99 -11.02 -8.68
N THR A 104 -10.49 -9.79 -8.86
CA THR A 104 -9.85 -9.02 -7.77
C THR A 104 -10.83 -8.73 -6.64
N ILE A 105 -12.07 -8.34 -6.95
CA ILE A 105 -13.10 -8.11 -5.92
C ILE A 105 -13.36 -9.39 -5.12
N ILE A 106 -13.48 -10.52 -5.81
CA ILE A 106 -13.68 -11.82 -5.17
C ILE A 106 -12.46 -12.18 -4.31
N ALA A 107 -11.26 -12.03 -4.85
CA ALA A 107 -10.02 -12.33 -4.15
C ALA A 107 -9.87 -11.52 -2.85
N ILE A 108 -10.08 -10.20 -2.88
CA ILE A 108 -9.90 -9.37 -1.67
C ILE A 108 -10.95 -9.63 -0.59
N VAL A 109 -12.18 -9.96 -0.98
CA VAL A 109 -13.27 -10.25 -0.02
C VAL A 109 -13.07 -11.62 0.61
N THR A 110 -12.65 -12.61 -0.18
CA THR A 110 -12.51 -14.00 0.27
C THR A 110 -11.18 -14.28 0.97
N GLU A 111 -10.14 -13.48 0.73
CA GLU A 111 -8.82 -13.69 1.33
C GLU A 111 -8.85 -13.76 2.86
N ARG A 112 -9.59 -12.86 3.50
CA ARG A 112 -9.89 -12.91 4.93
C ARG A 112 -11.41 -13.01 5.07
N PRO A 113 -11.98 -14.22 5.01
CA PRO A 113 -13.42 -14.37 4.90
C PRO A 113 -14.10 -13.85 6.17
N VAL A 114 -15.12 -13.02 5.96
CA VAL A 114 -16.01 -12.54 7.02
C VAL A 114 -17.08 -13.60 7.31
N LEU A 115 -17.55 -14.27 6.25
CA LEU A 115 -18.48 -15.38 6.32
C LEU A 115 -17.72 -16.70 6.26
N PRO A 116 -17.90 -17.63 7.23
CA PRO A 116 -17.18 -18.90 7.23
C PRO A 116 -17.33 -19.72 5.95
N ALA A 117 -18.50 -19.61 5.30
CA ALA A 117 -18.80 -20.27 4.02
C ALA A 117 -17.83 -19.88 2.90
N HIS A 118 -17.20 -18.70 2.93
CA HIS A 118 -16.26 -18.26 1.89
C HIS A 118 -14.84 -18.81 2.09
N SER A 119 -14.58 -19.53 3.18
CA SER A 119 -13.23 -20.03 3.48
C SER A 119 -12.69 -20.99 2.44
N TYR A 120 -13.54 -21.83 1.84
CA TYR A 120 -13.11 -22.74 0.78
C TYR A 120 -12.70 -21.98 -0.48
N ILE A 121 -13.38 -20.85 -0.78
CA ILE A 121 -13.13 -20.05 -1.99
C ILE A 121 -11.73 -19.48 -1.97
N ARG A 122 -11.29 -18.96 -0.82
CA ARG A 122 -9.90 -18.50 -0.62
C ARG A 122 -8.90 -19.57 -1.05
N ASP A 123 -9.08 -20.78 -0.53
CA ASP A 123 -8.10 -21.86 -0.70
C ASP A 123 -7.99 -22.34 -2.15
N VAL A 124 -9.09 -22.29 -2.92
CA VAL A 124 -9.11 -22.67 -4.34
C VAL A 124 -8.79 -21.50 -5.29
N LEU A 125 -9.09 -20.25 -4.92
CA LEU A 125 -8.95 -19.09 -5.79
C LEU A 125 -7.55 -18.48 -5.76
N GLN A 126 -6.84 -18.56 -4.63
CA GLN A 126 -5.63 -17.79 -4.38
C GLN A 126 -4.57 -17.95 -5.47
N GLU A 127 -4.17 -19.18 -5.81
CA GLU A 127 -3.12 -19.41 -6.80
C GLU A 127 -3.58 -19.11 -8.24
N PRO A 128 -4.74 -19.61 -8.73
CA PRO A 128 -5.26 -19.26 -10.06
C PRO A 128 -5.36 -17.74 -10.28
N PHE A 129 -5.89 -17.02 -9.29
CA PHE A 129 -5.99 -15.57 -9.35
C PHE A 129 -4.61 -14.91 -9.37
N LEU A 130 -3.68 -15.32 -8.51
CA LEU A 130 -2.34 -14.73 -8.50
C LEU A 130 -1.57 -14.98 -9.80
N CYS A 131 -1.77 -16.14 -10.45
CA CYS A 131 -1.23 -16.44 -11.78
C CYS A 131 -1.78 -15.48 -12.84
N MET A 132 -3.11 -15.39 -12.96
CA MET A 132 -3.79 -14.43 -13.85
C MET A 132 -3.33 -12.99 -13.57
N PHE A 133 -3.43 -12.54 -12.32
CA PHE A 133 -3.11 -11.18 -11.93
C PHE A 133 -1.67 -10.81 -12.24
N ARG A 134 -0.69 -11.66 -11.89
CA ARG A 134 0.74 -11.38 -12.16
C ARG A 134 1.05 -11.34 -13.65
N ALA A 135 0.39 -12.16 -14.46
CA ALA A 135 0.54 -12.13 -15.91
C ALA A 135 0.00 -10.82 -16.49
N GLU A 136 -1.24 -10.45 -16.14
CA GLU A 136 -1.91 -9.28 -16.69
C GLU A 136 -1.26 -7.94 -16.28
N ILE A 137 -0.79 -7.80 -15.02
CA ILE A 137 -0.18 -6.53 -14.57
C ILE A 137 1.16 -6.22 -15.25
N LEU A 138 1.74 -7.20 -15.95
CA LEU A 138 2.97 -7.04 -16.72
C LEU A 138 2.72 -7.00 -18.24
N ASP A 139 1.47 -7.17 -18.69
CA ASP A 139 1.09 -7.16 -20.11
C ASP A 139 0.79 -5.72 -20.59
N ALA A 140 1.84 -4.99 -20.94
CA ALA A 140 1.72 -3.59 -21.34
C ALA A 140 1.12 -3.43 -22.75
N PRO A 141 0.27 -2.41 -23.00
CA PRO A 141 -0.11 -1.34 -22.08
C PRO A 141 -1.29 -1.70 -21.16
N LEU A 142 -1.17 -1.38 -19.86
CA LEU A 142 -2.21 -1.72 -18.89
C LEU A 142 -3.47 -0.87 -19.06
N PRO A 143 -4.66 -1.48 -19.18
CA PRO A 143 -5.92 -0.75 -19.22
C PRO A 143 -6.30 -0.20 -17.85
N LEU A 144 -7.23 0.78 -17.83
CA LEU A 144 -7.63 1.49 -16.61
C LEU A 144 -8.12 0.54 -15.50
N HIS A 145 -8.87 -0.50 -15.87
CA HIS A 145 -9.42 -1.47 -14.93
C HIS A 145 -8.33 -2.36 -14.29
N THR A 146 -7.24 -2.64 -15.01
CA THR A 146 -6.08 -3.33 -14.43
C THR A 146 -5.40 -2.45 -13.39
N ILE A 147 -5.28 -1.14 -13.63
CA ILE A 147 -4.74 -0.20 -12.62
C ILE A 147 -5.64 -0.14 -11.38
N LEU A 148 -6.96 -0.16 -11.57
CA LEU A 148 -7.93 -0.25 -10.47
C LEU A 148 -7.74 -1.54 -9.66
N ALA A 149 -7.62 -2.69 -10.33
CA ALA A 149 -7.34 -3.97 -9.71
C ALA A 149 -6.03 -3.93 -8.88
N ILE A 150 -4.96 -3.37 -9.46
CA ILE A 150 -3.68 -3.19 -8.75
C ILE A 150 -3.85 -2.33 -7.49
N ASN A 151 -4.60 -1.24 -7.55
CA ASN A 151 -4.85 -0.39 -6.38
C ASN A 151 -5.58 -1.13 -5.26
N TYR A 152 -6.59 -1.96 -5.59
CA TYR A 152 -7.26 -2.80 -4.59
C TYR A 152 -6.32 -3.84 -4.00
N MET A 153 -5.56 -4.56 -4.81
CA MET A 153 -4.55 -5.52 -4.33
C MET A 153 -3.44 -4.88 -3.51
N THR A 154 -3.16 -3.59 -3.74
CA THR A 154 -2.19 -2.81 -2.96
C THR A 154 -2.74 -2.46 -1.56
N MET A 155 -4.05 -2.20 -1.47
CA MET A 155 -4.74 -1.84 -0.22
C MET A 155 -5.14 -3.06 0.62
N PHE A 156 -5.53 -4.14 -0.06
CA PHE A 156 -6.00 -5.41 0.47
C PHE A 156 -5.17 -6.57 -0.11
N PRO A 157 -3.86 -6.63 0.18
CA PRO A 157 -3.02 -7.69 -0.36
C PRO A 157 -3.31 -9.03 0.29
N PHE A 158 -2.99 -10.11 -0.43
CA PHE A 158 -2.91 -11.45 0.13
C PHE A 158 -1.98 -11.50 1.35
N THR A 159 -2.31 -12.38 2.28
CA THR A 159 -1.46 -12.72 3.39
C THR A 159 -0.18 -13.37 2.90
N VAL A 160 0.93 -13.00 3.54
CA VAL A 160 2.26 -13.53 3.21
C VAL A 160 2.84 -14.24 4.42
N SER A 161 3.54 -15.33 4.17
CA SER A 161 4.28 -16.08 5.19
C SER A 161 5.40 -15.26 5.83
N HIS A 162 6.00 -14.35 5.06
CA HIS A 162 7.03 -13.42 5.53
C HIS A 162 6.75 -12.01 5.03
N GLN A 163 6.91 -11.01 5.91
CA GLN A 163 6.62 -9.61 5.56
C GLN A 163 7.49 -9.08 4.41
N MET A 164 8.72 -9.60 4.26
CA MET A 164 9.62 -9.31 3.13
C MET A 164 9.05 -9.74 1.76
N LYS A 165 8.13 -10.71 1.74
CA LYS A 165 7.48 -11.22 0.52
C LYS A 165 6.22 -10.42 0.15
N ASP A 166 5.87 -9.37 0.90
CA ASP A 166 4.72 -8.51 0.61
C ASP A 166 4.95 -7.72 -0.69
N PRO A 167 4.21 -8.03 -1.78
CA PRO A 167 4.43 -7.39 -3.09
C PRO A 167 3.76 -6.01 -3.20
N SER A 168 3.06 -5.53 -2.16
CA SER A 168 2.27 -4.29 -2.22
C SER A 168 3.06 -3.09 -2.73
N TRP A 169 4.34 -2.95 -2.34
CA TRP A 169 5.18 -1.84 -2.82
C TRP A 169 5.40 -1.90 -4.34
N LEU A 170 5.69 -3.09 -4.87
CA LEU A 170 5.89 -3.31 -6.30
C LEU A 170 4.61 -3.04 -7.08
N TYR A 171 3.47 -3.54 -6.59
CA TYR A 171 2.15 -3.26 -7.16
C TYR A 171 1.88 -1.76 -7.25
N SER A 172 2.15 -1.01 -6.18
CA SER A 172 1.98 0.45 -6.20
C SER A 172 2.86 1.14 -7.26
N GLY A 173 4.09 0.64 -7.47
CA GLY A 173 4.99 1.15 -8.50
C GLY A 173 4.46 0.92 -9.92
N VAL A 174 3.96 -0.30 -10.20
CA VAL A 174 3.32 -0.64 -11.48
C VAL A 174 2.10 0.25 -11.72
N ALA A 175 1.21 0.40 -10.73
CA ALA A 175 0.01 1.24 -10.85
C ALA A 175 0.35 2.71 -11.13
N VAL A 176 1.32 3.28 -10.41
CA VAL A 176 1.74 4.68 -10.61
C VAL A 176 2.36 4.87 -12.00
N ASN A 177 3.25 3.98 -12.44
CA ASN A 177 3.88 4.08 -13.76
C ASN A 177 2.87 3.90 -14.90
N ALA A 178 1.98 2.92 -14.80
CA ALA A 178 0.91 2.71 -15.77
C ALA A 178 -0.05 3.91 -15.83
N ALA A 179 -0.45 4.46 -14.68
CA ALA A 179 -1.28 5.65 -14.63
C ALA A 179 -0.59 6.89 -15.22
N MET A 180 0.73 7.02 -15.03
CA MET A 180 1.50 8.08 -15.67
C MET A 180 1.58 7.91 -17.18
N TYR A 181 1.79 6.68 -17.66
CA TYR A 181 1.78 6.33 -19.08
C TYR A 181 0.44 6.68 -19.75
N MET A 182 -0.68 6.40 -19.07
CA MET A 182 -2.03 6.79 -19.50
C MET A 182 -2.31 8.31 -19.38
N GLY A 183 -1.40 9.08 -18.77
CA GLY A 183 -1.56 10.51 -18.53
C GLY A 183 -2.62 10.86 -17.50
N LEU A 184 -2.88 10.00 -16.51
CA LEU A 184 -3.89 10.25 -15.47
C LEU A 184 -3.50 11.37 -14.50
N HIS A 185 -2.19 11.61 -14.33
CA HIS A 185 -1.62 12.67 -13.48
C HIS A 185 -1.90 14.11 -13.96
N ARG A 186 -2.42 14.28 -15.19
CA ARG A 186 -2.61 15.60 -15.80
C ARG A 186 -4.00 16.15 -15.46
N THR A 187 -4.07 17.44 -15.16
CA THR A 187 -5.34 18.15 -14.92
C THR A 187 -6.18 18.34 -16.18
N LYS A 188 -5.54 18.47 -17.34
CA LYS A 188 -6.20 18.50 -18.64
C LYS A 188 -6.25 17.07 -19.19
N PRO A 189 -7.41 16.60 -19.70
CA PRO A 189 -7.50 15.28 -20.28
C PRO A 189 -6.49 15.16 -21.43
N ALA A 190 -5.61 14.17 -21.33
CA ALA A 190 -4.70 13.87 -22.43
C ALA A 190 -5.52 13.48 -23.67
N PRO A 191 -5.02 13.75 -24.90
CA PRO A 191 -5.61 13.22 -26.11
C PRO A 191 -5.87 11.71 -25.98
N SER A 192 -6.93 11.22 -26.63
CA SER A 192 -7.29 9.81 -26.60
C SER A 192 -6.11 8.94 -27.05
N LEU A 193 -5.57 8.13 -26.14
CA LEU A 193 -4.50 7.16 -26.42
C LEU A 193 -5.04 5.87 -27.06
N ARG A 194 -6.28 5.88 -27.59
CA ARG A 194 -6.86 4.75 -28.33
C ARG A 194 -5.99 4.31 -29.50
N SER A 195 -5.27 5.24 -30.15
CA SER A 195 -4.35 4.93 -31.24
C SER A 195 -3.17 4.04 -30.84
N ILE A 196 -2.88 3.92 -29.54
CA ILE A 196 -1.87 3.02 -28.97
C ILE A 196 -2.51 1.97 -28.03
N GLY A 197 -3.80 1.67 -28.22
CA GLY A 197 -4.51 0.60 -27.50
C GLY A 197 -5.04 0.95 -26.10
N VAL A 198 -4.89 2.21 -25.66
CA VAL A 198 -5.29 2.62 -24.30
C VAL A 198 -6.67 3.29 -24.31
N TYR A 199 -7.68 2.59 -23.83
CA TYR A 199 -9.02 3.15 -23.64
C TYR A 199 -9.06 4.07 -22.42
N ALA A 200 -9.13 5.38 -22.69
CA ALA A 200 -9.35 6.38 -21.67
C ALA A 200 -10.81 6.28 -21.19
N GLY A 201 -11.04 5.61 -20.06
CA GLY A 201 -12.32 5.66 -19.34
C GLY A 201 -12.77 7.10 -19.05
N SER A 202 -13.93 7.28 -18.42
CA SER A 202 -14.49 8.60 -18.16
C SER A 202 -13.49 9.52 -17.41
N PRO A 203 -13.54 10.86 -17.59
CA PRO A 203 -12.67 11.78 -16.85
C PRO A 203 -12.70 11.56 -15.33
N ARG A 204 -13.89 11.23 -14.79
CA ARG A 204 -14.09 10.80 -13.41
C ARG A 204 -13.28 9.54 -13.09
N ALA A 205 -13.47 8.45 -13.83
CA ALA A 205 -12.77 7.18 -13.57
C ALA A 205 -11.24 7.36 -13.61
N ARG A 206 -10.76 8.20 -14.54
CA ARG A 206 -9.34 8.57 -14.62
C ARG A 206 -8.85 9.30 -13.36
N ALA A 207 -9.59 10.30 -12.91
CA ALA A 207 -9.25 11.06 -11.71
C ALA A 207 -9.28 10.18 -10.46
N HIS A 208 -10.34 9.39 -10.27
CA HIS A 208 -10.49 8.48 -9.13
C HIS A 208 -9.38 7.43 -9.10
N THR A 209 -9.00 6.87 -10.26
CA THR A 209 -7.89 5.93 -10.37
C THR A 209 -6.56 6.59 -9.97
N TRP A 210 -6.30 7.83 -10.42
CA TRP A 210 -5.10 8.56 -10.01
C TRP A 210 -5.07 8.87 -8.51
N LEU A 211 -6.20 9.26 -7.92
CA LEU A 211 -6.35 9.46 -6.49
C LEU A 211 -6.10 8.15 -5.71
N GLY A 212 -6.58 7.02 -6.23
CA GLY A 212 -6.27 5.68 -5.71
C GLY A 212 -4.78 5.38 -5.72
N CYS A 213 -4.11 5.57 -6.86
CA CYS A 213 -2.66 5.41 -6.97
C CYS A 213 -1.92 6.31 -5.99
N PHE A 214 -2.36 7.56 -5.83
CA PHE A 214 -1.77 8.51 -4.89
C PHE A 214 -1.90 8.05 -3.44
N VAL A 215 -3.10 7.70 -2.98
CA VAL A 215 -3.34 7.24 -1.61
C VAL A 215 -2.55 5.96 -1.33
N ALA A 216 -2.66 4.95 -2.21
CA ALA A 216 -2.03 3.65 -2.01
C ALA A 216 -0.49 3.74 -1.96
N SER A 217 0.12 4.42 -2.95
CA SER A 217 1.58 4.58 -3.02
C SER A 217 2.13 5.46 -1.89
N THR A 218 1.43 6.53 -1.54
CA THR A 218 1.87 7.44 -0.48
C THR A 218 1.76 6.77 0.90
N ALA A 219 0.71 5.99 1.14
CA ALA A 219 0.58 5.22 2.37
C ALA A 219 1.70 4.19 2.52
N LEU A 220 1.99 3.43 1.47
CA LEU A 220 3.04 2.42 1.48
C LEU A 220 4.44 2.99 1.63
N ALA A 221 4.76 4.07 0.92
CA ALA A 221 6.07 4.70 0.97
C ALA A 221 6.51 4.98 2.42
N LYS A 222 5.58 5.49 3.23
CA LYS A 222 5.81 5.79 4.66
C LYS A 222 6.06 4.55 5.50
N HIS A 223 5.39 3.43 5.21
CA HIS A 223 5.57 2.18 5.93
C HIS A 223 6.84 1.44 5.53
N VAL A 224 7.26 1.55 4.27
CA VAL A 224 8.53 0.99 3.78
C VAL A 224 9.72 1.88 4.21
N GLY A 225 9.47 3.16 4.52
CA GLY A 225 10.48 4.12 4.91
C GLY A 225 11.18 4.75 3.72
N VAL A 226 10.41 5.08 2.69
CA VAL A 226 10.87 5.77 1.47
C VAL A 226 9.99 6.99 1.21
N THR A 227 10.50 7.88 0.38
CA THR A 227 9.77 9.05 -0.08
C THR A 227 8.56 8.67 -0.94
N ALA A 228 7.44 9.39 -0.77
CA ALA A 228 6.27 9.28 -1.63
C ALA A 228 6.63 9.45 -3.12
N PRO A 229 6.21 8.53 -4.02
CA PRO A 229 6.51 8.62 -5.45
C PRO A 229 5.88 9.87 -6.10
N ILE A 230 4.65 10.20 -5.71
CA ILE A 230 3.90 11.34 -6.23
C ILE A 230 4.04 12.50 -5.23
N LYS A 231 4.98 13.39 -5.52
CA LYS A 231 5.38 14.48 -4.60
C LYS A 231 5.65 15.82 -5.29
N ARG A 232 5.66 15.89 -6.62
CA ARG A 232 5.99 17.15 -7.32
C ARG A 232 4.86 18.16 -7.10
N LEU A 233 5.21 19.43 -7.03
CA LEU A 233 4.23 20.50 -6.80
C LEU A 233 3.10 20.48 -7.84
N ALA A 234 3.41 20.21 -9.10
CA ALA A 234 2.42 20.09 -10.17
C ALA A 234 1.47 18.90 -9.95
N ASP A 235 1.99 17.75 -9.52
CA ASP A 235 1.18 16.56 -9.25
C ASP A 235 0.25 16.78 -8.05
N LEU A 236 0.77 17.42 -6.99
CA LEU A 236 0.00 17.77 -5.79
C LEU A 236 -1.08 18.81 -6.08
N ALA A 237 -0.81 19.79 -6.95
CA ALA A 237 -1.82 20.73 -7.42
C ALA A 237 -2.89 20.02 -8.27
N ALA A 238 -2.50 19.03 -9.08
CA ALA A 238 -3.45 18.24 -9.86
C ALA A 238 -4.37 17.40 -8.97
N ILE A 239 -3.82 16.79 -7.91
CA ILE A 239 -4.60 16.04 -6.90
C ILE A 239 -5.62 16.95 -6.22
N GLU A 240 -5.20 18.13 -5.73
CA GLU A 240 -6.13 19.07 -5.09
C GLU A 240 -7.24 19.51 -6.07
N ASN A 241 -6.89 19.77 -7.32
CA ASN A 241 -7.87 20.10 -8.35
C ASN A 241 -8.86 18.95 -8.58
N MET A 242 -8.40 17.70 -8.67
CA MET A 242 -9.27 16.54 -8.85
C MET A 242 -10.24 16.36 -7.67
N VAL A 243 -9.76 16.52 -6.43
CA VAL A 243 -10.61 16.44 -5.22
C VAL A 243 -11.72 17.49 -5.22
N ARG A 244 -11.45 18.68 -5.78
CA ARG A 244 -12.43 19.76 -5.89
C ARG A 244 -13.37 19.62 -7.10
N THR A 245 -12.93 18.94 -8.15
CA THR A 245 -13.65 18.87 -9.43
C THR A 245 -14.61 17.68 -9.49
N TYR A 246 -14.20 16.54 -8.94
CA TYR A 246 -14.97 15.29 -9.02
C TYR A 246 -15.62 14.96 -7.68
N PRO A 247 -16.87 14.49 -7.68
CA PRO A 247 -17.56 14.14 -6.44
C PRO A 247 -16.98 12.86 -5.83
N LEU A 248 -16.57 12.99 -4.57
CA LEU A 248 -15.92 11.98 -3.75
C LEU A 248 -16.64 11.88 -2.40
N PRO A 249 -16.69 10.69 -1.78
CA PRO A 249 -17.17 10.57 -0.41
C PRO A 249 -16.34 11.46 0.53
N PRO A 250 -16.96 12.22 1.46
CA PRO A 250 -16.25 13.18 2.31
C PRO A 250 -15.10 12.58 3.13
N GLU A 251 -15.27 11.36 3.67
CA GLU A 251 -14.20 10.66 4.40
C GLU A 251 -12.99 10.36 3.50
N PHE A 252 -13.23 9.94 2.25
CA PHE A 252 -12.16 9.65 1.29
C PHE A 252 -11.47 10.92 0.81
N ALA A 253 -12.20 12.00 0.53
CA ALA A 253 -11.63 13.30 0.21
C ALA A 253 -10.72 13.81 1.34
N TYR A 254 -11.16 13.70 2.60
CA TYR A 254 -10.35 14.04 3.76
C TYR A 254 -9.07 13.18 3.83
N GLN A 255 -9.20 11.86 3.62
CA GLN A 255 -8.06 10.93 3.60
C GLN A 255 -7.04 11.32 2.52
N VAL A 256 -7.48 11.60 1.29
CA VAL A 256 -6.60 12.07 0.20
C VAL A 256 -5.82 13.30 0.64
N MET A 257 -6.50 14.28 1.26
CA MET A 257 -5.86 15.53 1.68
C MET A 257 -4.91 15.37 2.87
N VAL A 258 -5.15 14.41 3.77
CA VAL A 258 -4.17 14.02 4.78
C VAL A 258 -2.90 13.46 4.12
N TYR A 259 -3.04 12.56 3.15
CA TYR A 259 -1.90 12.03 2.40
C TYR A 259 -1.19 13.12 1.57
N HIS A 260 -1.92 14.11 1.05
CA HIS A 260 -1.40 15.28 0.35
C HIS A 260 -0.47 16.13 1.21
N ILE A 261 -0.91 16.51 2.42
CA ILE A 261 -0.07 17.26 3.37
C ILE A 261 1.21 16.48 3.68
N LEU A 262 1.07 15.18 3.96
CA LEU A 262 2.22 14.35 4.26
C LEU A 262 3.19 14.28 3.07
N ALA A 263 2.71 14.06 1.85
CA ALA A 263 3.56 14.02 0.65
C ALA A 263 4.25 15.37 0.38
N LYS A 264 3.55 16.48 0.63
CA LYS A 264 4.04 17.85 0.46
C LYS A 264 5.21 18.16 1.39
N PHE A 265 5.09 17.83 2.67
CA PHE A 265 6.04 18.31 3.69
C PHE A 265 7.07 17.29 4.16
N PHE A 266 6.79 15.97 4.04
CA PHE A 266 7.72 14.97 4.56
C PHE A 266 9.09 15.01 3.89
N ASN A 267 9.16 15.30 2.59
CA ASN A 267 10.45 15.36 1.90
C ASN A 267 11.30 16.53 2.42
N THR A 268 10.67 17.67 2.68
CA THR A 268 11.33 18.79 3.31
C THR A 268 11.90 18.40 4.68
N ILE A 269 11.18 17.63 5.50
CA ILE A 269 11.73 17.14 6.78
C ILE A 269 12.92 16.20 6.56
N ILE A 270 12.83 15.30 5.58
CA ILE A 270 13.87 14.30 5.33
C ILE A 270 15.15 14.96 4.82
N GLU A 271 15.03 15.87 3.86
CA GLU A 271 16.14 16.57 3.20
C GLU A 271 16.81 17.61 4.11
N ASN A 272 16.09 18.17 5.08
CA ASN A 272 16.66 19.13 6.03
C ASN A 272 17.36 18.43 7.20
N SER A 273 18.68 18.58 7.29
CA SER A 273 19.48 18.06 8.41
C SER A 273 19.35 18.90 9.69
N GLU A 274 18.85 20.14 9.61
CA GLU A 274 18.76 21.04 10.76
C GLU A 274 17.55 20.73 11.66
N GLU A 275 17.82 20.43 12.93
CA GLU A 275 16.81 20.07 13.95
C GLU A 275 15.80 21.21 14.20
N ASN A 276 16.27 22.46 14.24
CA ASN A 276 15.42 23.64 14.48
C ASN A 276 14.38 23.87 13.36
N ILE A 277 14.79 23.64 12.11
CA ILE A 277 13.89 23.72 10.95
C ILE A 277 12.82 22.62 11.06
N SER A 278 13.22 21.42 11.47
CA SER A 278 12.29 20.30 11.67
C SER A 278 11.21 20.61 12.73
N HIS A 279 11.58 21.29 13.83
CA HIS A 279 10.63 21.70 14.86
C HIS A 279 9.60 22.73 14.39
N SER A 280 10.06 23.80 13.75
CA SER A 280 9.14 24.81 13.19
C SER A 280 8.20 24.21 12.13
N LEU A 281 8.72 23.30 11.31
CA LEU A 281 7.96 22.62 10.27
C LEU A 281 6.88 21.69 10.85
N ILE A 282 7.11 21.04 11.99
CA ILE A 282 6.06 20.29 12.70
C ILE A 282 4.88 21.19 13.04
N GLY A 283 5.13 22.38 13.60
CA GLY A 283 4.06 23.31 13.95
C GLY A 283 3.22 23.75 12.75
N ILE A 284 3.88 23.96 11.60
CA ILE A 284 3.19 24.28 10.33
C ILE A 284 2.34 23.10 9.86
N ILE A 285 2.87 21.88 9.90
CA ILE A 285 2.13 20.68 9.47
C ILE A 285 0.95 20.40 10.38
N ASP A 286 1.13 20.53 11.70
CA ASP A 286 0.04 20.37 12.66
C ASP A 286 -1.08 21.38 12.40
N ALA A 287 -0.74 22.65 12.14
CA ALA A 287 -1.72 23.66 11.78
C ALA A 287 -2.46 23.33 10.46
N GLU A 288 -1.74 22.85 9.44
CA GLU A 288 -2.35 22.41 8.17
C GLU A 288 -3.28 21.20 8.36
N LEU A 289 -2.88 20.21 9.16
CA LEU A 289 -3.70 19.04 9.50
C LEU A 289 -4.96 19.45 10.28
N ASP A 290 -4.84 20.37 11.24
CA ASP A 290 -5.98 20.87 12.02
C ASP A 290 -6.94 21.68 11.14
N ASN A 291 -6.40 22.48 10.21
CA ASN A 291 -7.17 23.23 9.22
C ASN A 291 -7.87 22.35 8.17
N LEU A 292 -7.48 21.07 8.00
CA LEU A 292 -8.22 20.19 7.09
C LEU A 292 -9.67 20.00 7.52
N LYS A 293 -9.96 20.02 8.83
CA LYS A 293 -11.33 19.81 9.34
C LYS A 293 -12.29 20.91 8.84
N THR A 294 -11.79 22.13 8.69
CA THR A 294 -12.57 23.26 8.20
C THR A 294 -12.59 23.34 6.67
N ARG A 295 -11.47 22.99 6.01
CA ARG A 295 -11.36 23.01 4.54
C ARG A 295 -12.14 21.90 3.85
N PHE A 296 -12.22 20.72 4.46
CA PHE A 296 -12.93 19.56 3.95
C PHE A 296 -13.86 19.02 5.05
N PRO A 297 -15.03 19.65 5.24
CA PRO A 297 -15.98 19.24 6.26
C PRO A 297 -16.42 17.80 6.05
N THR A 298 -16.22 16.97 7.07
CA THR A 298 -16.63 15.56 7.10
C THR A 298 -17.02 15.19 8.53
N PRO A 299 -18.00 14.28 8.73
CA PRO A 299 -18.27 13.75 10.06
C PRO A 299 -16.99 13.23 10.72
N TRP A 300 -16.77 13.59 11.99
CA TRP A 300 -15.56 13.18 12.72
C TRP A 300 -15.68 11.73 13.21
N THR A 301 -15.64 10.79 12.26
CA THR A 301 -15.74 9.36 12.53
C THR A 301 -14.41 8.78 13.02
N PRO A 302 -14.42 7.58 13.65
CA PRO A 302 -13.19 6.90 14.06
C PRO A 302 -12.17 6.73 12.93
N ARG A 303 -12.62 6.55 11.68
CA ARG A 303 -11.76 6.38 10.50
C ARG A 303 -11.09 7.70 10.09
N VAL A 304 -11.84 8.79 10.08
CA VAL A 304 -11.30 10.15 9.81
C VAL A 304 -10.28 10.51 10.88
N GLU A 305 -10.60 10.28 12.14
CA GLU A 305 -9.68 10.48 13.25
C GLU A 305 -8.43 9.60 13.11
N MET A 306 -8.58 8.33 12.76
CA MET A 306 -7.46 7.42 12.54
C MET A 306 -6.54 7.89 11.40
N ASN A 307 -7.07 8.41 10.29
CA ASN A 307 -6.27 8.96 9.20
C ASN A 307 -5.46 10.18 9.67
N TYR A 308 -6.09 11.09 10.42
CA TYR A 308 -5.43 12.24 11.03
C TYR A 308 -4.32 11.83 12.02
N LEU A 309 -4.59 10.86 12.89
CA LEU A 309 -3.61 10.34 13.85
C LEU A 309 -2.47 9.60 13.17
N THR A 310 -2.74 8.87 12.08
CA THR A 310 -1.71 8.22 11.25
C THR A 310 -0.69 9.24 10.74
N ALA A 311 -1.15 10.41 10.30
CA ALA A 311 -0.29 11.49 9.86
C ALA A 311 0.64 11.99 10.98
N LYS A 312 0.05 12.28 12.15
CA LYS A 312 0.80 12.73 13.34
C LYS A 312 1.79 11.68 13.84
N MET A 313 1.37 10.43 13.91
CA MET A 313 2.22 9.32 14.35
C MET A 313 3.48 9.20 13.47
N LEU A 314 3.30 9.21 12.16
CA LEU A 314 4.41 9.13 11.21
C LEU A 314 5.31 10.37 11.28
N LEU A 315 4.73 11.56 11.43
CA LEU A 315 5.46 12.82 11.52
C LEU A 315 6.32 12.86 12.78
N TYR A 316 5.70 12.68 13.94
CA TYR A 316 6.36 12.76 15.22
C TYR A 316 7.42 11.69 15.36
N THR A 317 7.14 10.44 14.96
CA THR A 317 8.14 9.37 15.00
C THR A 317 9.34 9.71 14.14
N THR A 318 9.14 10.17 12.91
CA THR A 318 10.24 10.52 11.99
C THR A 318 11.15 11.58 12.60
N VAL A 319 10.59 12.60 13.24
CA VAL A 319 11.38 13.68 13.83
C VAL A 319 12.02 13.27 15.17
N ILE A 320 11.33 12.54 16.04
CA ILE A 320 11.88 12.01 17.32
C ILE A 320 13.13 11.15 17.07
N LEU A 321 13.16 10.38 15.98
CA LEU A 321 14.31 9.56 15.61
C LEU A 321 15.51 10.38 15.12
N ARG A 322 15.28 11.61 14.64
CA ARG A 322 16.31 12.52 14.14
C ARG A 322 16.83 13.49 15.21
N LEU A 323 15.96 13.95 16.11
CA LEU A 323 16.30 14.87 17.19
C LEU A 323 17.24 14.20 18.20
N ARG A 324 18.50 14.62 18.24
CA ARG A 324 19.51 14.12 19.18
C ARG A 324 19.95 15.19 20.17
N GLU A 325 19.92 16.47 19.81
CA GLU A 325 20.50 17.55 20.62
C GLU A 325 19.46 18.30 21.46
N ASP A 326 18.28 18.62 20.92
CA ASP A 326 17.21 19.31 21.66
C ASP A 326 16.36 18.35 22.50
N ARG A 327 16.85 18.05 23.72
CA ARG A 327 16.18 17.15 24.67
C ARG A 327 14.78 17.62 25.08
N GLY A 328 14.60 18.92 25.32
CA GLY A 328 13.34 19.45 25.83
C GLY A 328 12.22 19.30 24.80
N SER A 329 12.49 19.71 23.56
CA SER A 329 11.49 19.62 22.49
C SER A 329 11.24 18.17 22.07
N ARG A 330 12.26 17.30 22.13
CA ARG A 330 12.11 15.86 21.90
C ARG A 330 11.20 15.20 22.95
N GLU A 331 11.34 15.53 24.23
CA GLU A 331 10.48 15.01 25.30
C GLU A 331 9.02 15.45 25.13
N ILE A 332 8.78 16.71 24.79
CA ILE A 332 7.43 17.22 24.49
C ILE A 332 6.82 16.47 23.31
N LEU A 333 7.58 16.31 22.23
CA LEU A 333 7.12 15.61 21.04
C LEU A 333 6.84 14.12 21.32
N MET A 334 7.65 13.47 22.16
CA MET A 334 7.42 12.10 22.62
C MET A 334 6.10 11.99 23.39
N ARG A 335 5.78 12.92 24.29
CA ARG A 335 4.49 12.92 25.02
C ARG A 335 3.30 13.19 24.10
N ASN A 336 3.45 14.07 23.12
CA ASN A 336 2.42 14.27 22.09
C ASN A 336 2.20 12.98 21.29
N CYS A 337 3.29 12.28 20.93
CA CYS A 337 3.23 11.02 20.21
C CYS A 337 2.67 9.86 21.07
N LEU A 338 2.92 9.86 22.39
CA LEU A 338 2.29 8.93 23.33
C LEU A 338 0.76 9.04 23.26
N SER A 339 0.22 10.26 23.34
CA SER A 339 -1.22 10.52 23.24
C SER A 339 -1.80 9.99 21.92
N VAL A 340 -1.10 10.25 20.81
CA VAL A 340 -1.48 9.74 19.47
C VAL A 340 -1.47 8.22 19.43
N ALA A 341 -0.40 7.58 19.90
CA ALA A 341 -0.24 6.12 19.86
C ALA A 341 -1.29 5.39 20.72
N VAL A 342 -1.56 5.93 21.91
CA VAL A 342 -2.63 5.49 22.82
C VAL A 342 -3.99 5.58 22.14
N ARG A 343 -4.29 6.73 21.50
CA ARG A 343 -5.56 6.93 20.80
C ARG A 343 -5.72 6.00 19.60
N ILE A 344 -4.64 5.72 18.85
CA ILE A 344 -4.65 4.72 17.76
C ILE A 344 -5.05 3.35 18.31
N ALA A 345 -4.38 2.86 19.36
CA ALA A 345 -4.70 1.55 19.96
C ALA A 345 -6.16 1.47 20.42
N TYR A 346 -6.66 2.53 21.04
CA TYR A 346 -8.05 2.64 21.48
C TYR A 346 -9.05 2.59 20.32
N LEU A 347 -8.85 3.40 19.27
CA LEU A 347 -9.74 3.42 18.10
C LEU A 347 -9.77 2.08 17.38
N THR A 348 -8.62 1.40 17.31
CA THR A 348 -8.55 0.07 16.71
C THR A 348 -9.36 -0.97 17.49
N ASP A 349 -9.33 -0.92 18.83
CA ASP A 349 -10.14 -1.80 19.69
C ASP A 349 -11.64 -1.48 19.61
N GLN A 350 -12.00 -0.20 19.57
CA GLN A 350 -13.40 0.24 19.47
C GLN A 350 -14.06 -0.07 18.13
N GLY A 351 -13.32 0.02 17.02
CA GLY A 351 -13.84 -0.29 15.70
C GLY A 351 -13.66 0.75 14.63
N LEU A 352 -13.22 0.27 13.47
CA LEU A 352 -12.99 1.08 12.28
C LEU A 352 -13.82 0.61 11.08
N ALA A 353 -14.32 -0.63 11.09
CA ALA A 353 -15.04 -1.21 9.96
C ALA A 353 -16.38 -0.52 9.74
N TYR A 354 -16.82 -0.46 8.49
CA TYR A 354 -18.17 -0.01 8.15
C TYR A 354 -19.18 -1.07 8.58
N GLN A 355 -20.31 -0.61 9.12
CA GLN A 355 -21.45 -1.46 9.46
C GLN A 355 -22.50 -1.33 8.36
N SER A 356 -23.25 -2.41 8.11
CA SER A 356 -24.32 -2.43 7.12
C SER A 356 -25.60 -2.97 7.74
N ALA A 357 -26.74 -2.37 7.39
CA ALA A 357 -28.05 -2.89 7.72
C ALA A 357 -28.40 -4.15 6.91
N GLU A 358 -27.73 -4.39 5.77
CA GLU A 358 -27.90 -5.61 4.97
C GLU A 358 -27.27 -6.85 5.64
N PHE A 359 -26.30 -6.64 6.52
CA PHE A 359 -25.59 -7.69 7.24
C PHE A 359 -25.65 -7.46 8.76
N PRO A 360 -26.84 -7.48 9.40
CA PRO A 360 -27.00 -7.15 10.81
C PRO A 360 -26.36 -8.18 11.75
N ASP A 361 -26.21 -9.43 11.28
CA ASP A 361 -25.71 -10.55 12.09
C ASP A 361 -24.17 -10.66 12.09
N LEU A 362 -23.47 -9.83 11.29
CA LEU A 362 -22.01 -9.84 11.25
C LEU A 362 -21.44 -9.27 12.54
N ARG A 363 -20.63 -10.08 13.22
CA ARG A 363 -19.99 -9.67 14.46
C ARG A 363 -18.90 -8.64 14.19
N PHE A 364 -18.70 -7.79 15.19
CA PHE A 364 -17.65 -6.78 15.16
C PHE A 364 -16.24 -7.38 14.95
N GLU A 365 -16.01 -8.58 15.48
CA GLU A 365 -14.74 -9.31 15.34
C GLU A 365 -14.48 -9.71 13.88
N ASP A 366 -15.51 -10.18 13.17
CA ASP A 366 -15.39 -10.67 11.79
C ASP A 366 -15.19 -9.49 10.81
N LEU A 367 -15.84 -8.34 11.08
CA LEU A 367 -15.68 -7.11 10.30
C LEU A 367 -14.25 -6.55 10.31
N ARG A 368 -13.39 -6.97 11.24
CA ARG A 368 -11.95 -6.58 11.22
C ARG A 368 -11.22 -7.12 9.99
N ASN A 369 -11.77 -8.12 9.31
CA ASN A 369 -11.20 -8.68 8.10
C ASN A 369 -11.44 -7.82 6.86
N THR A 370 -12.37 -6.87 6.92
CA THR A 370 -12.66 -5.94 5.81
C THR A 370 -11.79 -4.69 5.82
N LEU A 371 -10.93 -4.55 6.83
CA LEU A 371 -10.09 -3.37 7.01
C LEU A 371 -8.87 -3.40 6.09
N PRO A 372 -8.54 -2.27 5.44
CA PRO A 372 -7.28 -2.08 4.75
C PRO A 372 -6.06 -2.42 5.59
N LYS A 373 -5.03 -2.99 4.96
CA LYS A 373 -3.78 -3.36 5.65
C LYS A 373 -3.07 -2.18 6.30
N ASN A 374 -3.30 -0.95 5.83
CA ASN A 374 -2.70 0.25 6.40
C ASN A 374 -3.10 0.49 7.88
N TYR A 375 -4.31 0.10 8.29
CA TYR A 375 -4.71 0.18 9.71
C TYR A 375 -3.89 -0.76 10.60
N TYR A 376 -3.57 -1.96 10.10
CA TYR A 376 -2.66 -2.88 10.77
C TYR A 376 -1.23 -2.29 10.83
N ARG A 377 -0.71 -1.77 9.71
CA ARG A 377 0.64 -1.20 9.65
C ARG A 377 0.83 -0.05 10.64
N ILE A 378 -0.16 0.83 10.80
CA ILE A 378 -0.07 1.95 11.75
C ILE A 378 -0.20 1.50 13.21
N LEU A 379 -1.05 0.51 13.52
CA LEU A 379 -1.13 -0.09 14.86
C LEU A 379 0.22 -0.71 15.25
N VAL A 380 0.88 -1.38 14.30
CA VAL A 380 2.18 -2.00 14.55
C VAL A 380 3.26 -0.95 14.83
N LEU A 381 3.29 0.15 14.06
CA LEU A 381 4.19 1.27 14.31
C LEU A 381 3.94 1.94 15.66
N SER A 382 2.67 2.21 16.01
CA SER A 382 2.32 2.83 17.29
C SER A 382 2.69 1.94 18.48
N THR A 383 2.48 0.63 18.37
CA THR A 383 2.85 -0.32 19.41
C THR A 383 4.36 -0.43 19.59
N ALA A 384 5.14 -0.48 18.50
CA ALA A 384 6.60 -0.46 18.57
C ALA A 384 7.13 0.83 19.23
N PHE A 385 6.50 1.96 18.94
CA PHE A 385 6.81 3.24 19.56
C PHE A 385 6.54 3.23 21.07
N LEU A 386 5.35 2.78 21.51
CA LEU A 386 5.02 2.65 22.93
C LEU A 386 6.02 1.77 23.66
N ILE A 387 6.42 0.64 23.06
CA ILE A 387 7.38 -0.29 23.67
C ILE A 387 8.73 0.40 23.85
N ARG A 388 9.30 0.96 22.78
CA ARG A 388 10.65 1.52 22.83
C ARG A 388 10.74 2.77 23.71
N PHE A 389 9.81 3.70 23.56
CA PHE A 389 9.93 5.05 24.13
C PHE A 389 9.33 5.18 25.53
N PHE A 390 8.48 4.24 25.95
CA PHE A 390 7.81 4.30 27.25
C PHE A 390 7.97 3.01 28.03
N VAL A 391 7.58 1.84 27.50
CA VAL A 391 7.64 0.58 28.26
C VAL A 391 9.05 0.23 28.71
N LEU A 392 10.02 0.35 27.80
CA LEU A 392 11.43 0.03 28.05
C LEU A 392 12.23 1.26 28.51
N ASN A 393 11.70 2.47 28.42
CA ASN A 393 12.45 3.69 28.73
C ASN A 393 12.58 3.89 30.25
N ASN A 394 13.81 3.84 30.75
CA ASN A 394 14.11 4.02 32.17
C ASN A 394 13.86 5.44 32.71
N ARG A 395 13.69 6.43 31.84
CA ARG A 395 13.39 7.83 32.21
C ARG A 395 11.91 8.19 32.18
N ALA A 396 11.06 7.33 31.61
CA ALA A 396 9.61 7.55 31.59
C ALA A 396 9.04 7.45 33.01
N THR A 397 8.02 8.24 33.32
CA THR A 397 7.36 8.17 34.63
C THR A 397 6.61 6.85 34.78
N THR A 398 6.37 6.40 36.01
CA THR A 398 5.62 5.16 36.27
C THR A 398 4.23 5.19 35.61
N GLU A 399 3.55 6.34 35.66
CA GLU A 399 2.24 6.55 35.04
C GLU A 399 2.31 6.41 33.51
N GLU A 400 3.30 7.04 32.86
CA GLU A 400 3.51 6.93 31.41
C GLU A 400 3.83 5.48 31.00
N GLN A 401 4.63 4.77 31.81
CA GLN A 401 4.95 3.37 31.56
C GLN A 401 3.73 2.46 31.68
N GLU A 402 2.91 2.63 32.73
CA GLU A 402 1.69 1.85 32.92
C GLU A 402 0.67 2.11 31.80
N LEU A 403 0.49 3.38 31.43
CA LEU A 403 -0.36 3.76 30.31
C LEU A 403 0.08 3.08 29.01
N ALA A 404 1.38 3.11 28.70
CA ALA A 404 1.92 2.46 27.52
C ALA A 404 1.74 0.94 27.56
N ARG A 405 2.03 0.28 28.68
CA ARG A 405 1.86 -1.18 28.84
C ARG A 405 0.41 -1.61 28.61
N ASN A 406 -0.55 -0.86 29.14
CA ASN A 406 -1.98 -1.15 28.96
C ASN A 406 -2.37 -1.09 27.47
N HIS A 407 -1.91 -0.08 26.74
CA HIS A 407 -2.24 0.07 25.32
C HIS A 407 -1.50 -0.92 24.41
N VAL A 408 -0.27 -1.32 24.78
CA VAL A 408 0.42 -2.44 24.12
C VAL A 408 -0.37 -3.75 24.32
N ALA A 409 -0.92 -3.99 25.51
CA ALA A 409 -1.75 -5.16 25.76
C ALA A 409 -3.06 -5.14 24.95
N ILE A 410 -3.71 -3.98 24.80
CA ILE A 410 -4.88 -3.80 23.92
C ILE A 410 -4.51 -4.16 22.47
N ALA A 411 -3.41 -3.60 21.95
CA ALA A 411 -2.95 -3.88 20.59
C ALA A 411 -2.63 -5.37 20.38
N GLN A 412 -1.94 -6.01 21.33
CA GLN A 412 -1.65 -7.45 21.26
C GLN A 412 -2.93 -8.30 21.28
N ARG A 413 -3.90 -7.96 22.13
CA ARG A 413 -5.20 -8.65 22.17
C ARG A 413 -5.94 -8.51 20.85
N TYR A 414 -6.01 -7.29 20.31
CA TYR A 414 -6.64 -7.02 19.02
C TYR A 414 -6.01 -7.87 17.91
N LEU A 415 -4.67 -7.90 17.84
CA LEU A 415 -3.94 -8.67 16.85
C LEU A 415 -4.20 -10.18 16.98
N LYS A 416 -4.21 -10.73 18.21
CA LYS A 416 -4.48 -12.17 18.44
C LYS A 416 -5.90 -12.59 18.09
N LEU A 417 -6.89 -11.75 18.37
CA LEU A 417 -8.31 -12.07 18.13
C LEU A 417 -8.69 -12.06 16.65
N ALA A 418 -7.92 -11.35 15.82
CA ALA A 418 -8.22 -11.17 14.41
C ALA A 418 -7.53 -12.23 13.51
N CYS A 419 -7.26 -13.43 14.04
CA CYS A 419 -6.43 -14.46 13.42
C CYS A 419 -7.25 -15.66 12.95
N ASN A 420 -7.09 -16.01 11.68
CA ASN A 420 -7.68 -17.23 11.08
C ASN A 420 -6.62 -18.31 10.77
N ASP A 421 -5.33 -17.94 10.65
CA ASP A 421 -4.19 -18.84 10.42
C ASP A 421 -3.08 -18.53 11.45
N PRO A 422 -2.48 -19.53 12.13
CA PRO A 422 -1.29 -19.34 12.96
C PRO A 422 -0.11 -18.64 12.24
N ARG A 423 -0.05 -18.71 10.92
CA ARG A 423 0.95 -18.05 10.07
C ARG A 423 0.54 -16.64 9.64
N ASP A 424 -0.60 -16.11 10.09
CA ASP A 424 -1.06 -14.76 9.77
C ASP A 424 -0.08 -13.69 10.30
N GLU A 425 0.09 -12.62 9.53
CA GLU A 425 0.91 -11.47 9.91
C GLU A 425 0.47 -10.83 11.23
N ARG A 426 -0.83 -10.84 11.53
CA ARG A 426 -1.39 -10.32 12.79
C ARG A 426 -0.85 -11.09 14.00
N VAL A 427 -0.82 -12.43 13.91
CA VAL A 427 -0.21 -13.31 14.92
C VAL A 427 1.25 -12.96 15.10
N ARG A 428 2.01 -12.87 13.99
CA ARG A 428 3.44 -12.56 14.05
C ARG A 428 3.72 -11.22 14.72
N GLY A 429 2.90 -10.20 14.46
CA GLY A 429 2.95 -8.90 15.14
C GLY A 429 2.72 -9.03 16.65
N ALA A 430 1.71 -9.80 17.06
CA ALA A 430 1.44 -10.03 18.49
C ALA A 430 2.59 -10.77 19.20
N ILE A 431 3.17 -11.80 18.57
CA ILE A 431 4.33 -12.53 19.11
C ILE A 431 5.54 -11.58 19.17
N LEU A 432 5.74 -10.72 18.16
CA LEU A 432 6.84 -9.74 18.15
C LEU A 432 6.77 -8.85 19.39
N PHE A 433 5.61 -8.25 19.66
CA PHE A 433 5.45 -7.40 20.83
C PHE A 433 5.61 -8.15 22.14
N GLY A 434 5.14 -9.40 22.22
CA GLY A 434 5.32 -10.24 23.41
C GLY A 434 6.80 -10.44 23.75
N VAL A 435 7.63 -10.69 22.74
CA VAL A 435 9.08 -10.83 22.90
C VAL A 435 9.75 -9.51 23.21
N LEU A 436 9.39 -8.42 22.52
CA LEU A 436 10.01 -7.12 22.75
C LEU A 436 9.75 -6.58 24.16
N CYS A 437 8.60 -6.88 24.77
CA CYS A 437 8.29 -6.49 26.15
C CYS A 437 9.14 -7.19 27.22
N GLN A 438 9.85 -8.28 26.88
CA GLN A 438 10.70 -9.02 27.82
C GLN A 438 12.13 -8.45 27.90
N GLN A 439 12.43 -7.42 27.12
CA GLN A 439 13.74 -6.76 27.12
C GLN A 439 14.03 -6.08 28.45
N GLN A 440 15.33 -5.93 28.74
CA GLN A 440 15.78 -5.06 29.82
C GLN A 440 15.47 -3.59 29.49
N PRO A 441 15.31 -2.72 30.51
CA PRO A 441 15.15 -1.29 30.31
C PRO A 441 16.28 -0.69 29.46
N ILE A 442 15.92 0.21 28.57
CA ILE A 442 16.79 0.87 27.58
C ILE A 442 17.06 2.31 28.03
N ASP A 443 18.32 2.73 27.94
CA ASP A 443 18.71 4.15 27.99
C ASP A 443 18.69 4.73 26.56
N LEU A 444 17.66 5.52 26.24
CA LEU A 444 17.43 6.06 24.89
C LEU A 444 18.57 6.93 24.37
N GLU A 445 19.40 7.49 25.25
CA GLU A 445 20.55 8.32 24.87
C GLU A 445 21.73 7.49 24.36
N LYS A 446 21.81 6.22 24.79
CA LYS A 446 22.89 5.29 24.40
C LYS A 446 22.45 4.30 23.35
N SER A 447 21.15 4.03 23.26
CA SER A 447 20.57 3.08 22.32
C SER A 447 20.46 3.66 20.92
N LYS A 448 21.24 3.11 19.99
CA LYS A 448 21.12 3.40 18.55
C LYS A 448 20.18 2.42 17.88
N LEU A 449 19.45 2.88 16.87
CA LEU A 449 18.72 1.99 15.96
C LEU A 449 19.71 1.29 15.02
N LYS A 450 19.42 0.06 14.65
CA LYS A 450 20.21 -0.68 13.64
C LYS A 450 20.00 -0.14 12.22
N VAL A 451 18.78 0.31 11.94
CA VAL A 451 18.39 0.97 10.69
C VAL A 451 17.88 2.35 11.08
N ASP A 452 18.49 3.43 10.59
CA ASP A 452 18.13 4.80 10.95
C ASP A 452 17.85 5.71 9.75
N ASP A 453 18.01 5.21 8.52
CA ASP A 453 17.82 5.93 7.26
C ASP A 453 16.40 5.79 6.66
N ARG A 454 15.52 5.00 7.30
CA ARG A 454 14.17 4.65 6.82
C ARG A 454 13.03 5.41 7.52
N MET A 455 13.26 6.66 7.93
CA MET A 455 12.24 7.53 8.56
C MET A 455 11.56 6.84 9.76
N ALA A 456 10.24 6.98 9.95
CA ALA A 456 9.50 6.25 10.99
C ALA A 456 9.59 4.70 10.85
N ALA A 457 9.81 4.17 9.64
CA ALA A 457 9.92 2.72 9.44
C ALA A 457 11.19 2.13 10.05
N SER A 458 12.24 2.95 10.25
CA SER A 458 13.45 2.58 11.01
C SER A 458 13.12 1.94 12.36
N LEU A 459 12.10 2.46 13.05
CA LEU A 459 11.64 1.91 14.32
C LEU A 459 11.08 0.48 14.19
N LEU A 460 10.36 0.21 13.10
CA LEU A 460 9.80 -1.12 12.84
C LEU A 460 10.89 -2.10 12.42
N TYR A 461 11.82 -1.71 11.56
CA TYR A 461 12.95 -2.56 11.19
C TYR A 461 13.79 -2.91 12.42
N ASP A 462 14.09 -1.95 13.28
CA ASP A 462 14.82 -2.19 14.54
C ASP A 462 14.06 -3.14 15.47
N ALA A 463 12.75 -2.95 15.62
CA ALA A 463 11.88 -3.82 16.41
C ALA A 463 11.88 -5.26 15.87
N ILE A 464 11.72 -5.44 14.56
CA ILE A 464 11.73 -6.75 13.90
C ILE A 464 13.09 -7.43 14.09
N THR A 465 14.19 -6.74 13.79
CA THR A 465 15.55 -7.29 13.92
C THR A 465 15.85 -7.65 15.38
N THR A 466 15.47 -6.81 16.34
CA THR A 466 15.64 -7.10 17.76
C THR A 466 14.80 -8.30 18.19
N GLY A 467 13.57 -8.42 17.69
CA GLY A 467 12.72 -9.58 17.95
C GLY A 467 13.30 -10.89 17.42
N HIS A 468 14.06 -10.88 16.32
CA HIS A 468 14.79 -12.05 15.84
C HIS A 468 15.94 -12.43 16.78
N VAL A 469 16.76 -11.44 17.20
CA VAL A 469 17.87 -11.68 18.17
C VAL A 469 17.34 -12.34 19.43
N LEU A 470 16.25 -11.83 19.99
CA LEU A 470 15.70 -12.30 21.28
C LEU A 470 15.07 -13.69 21.22
N ARG A 471 14.82 -14.23 20.03
CA ARG A 471 14.27 -15.59 19.84
C ARG A 471 15.36 -16.62 19.55
N ASP A 472 16.62 -16.24 19.67
CA ASP A 472 17.78 -17.03 19.22
C ASP A 472 17.63 -17.52 17.76
N LEU A 473 16.87 -16.78 16.97
CA LEU A 473 16.83 -16.97 15.53
C LEU A 473 18.07 -16.28 14.97
N PRO A 474 18.84 -16.93 14.08
CA PRO A 474 20.04 -16.33 13.52
C PRO A 474 19.68 -14.97 12.92
N VAL A 475 20.29 -13.92 13.47
CA VAL A 475 20.24 -12.59 12.90
C VAL A 475 21.40 -12.55 11.93
N GLU A 476 21.15 -12.96 10.69
CA GLU A 476 22.12 -12.86 9.61
C GLU A 476 22.40 -11.37 9.33
N ILE A 477 23.37 -10.83 10.07
CA ILE A 477 24.08 -9.61 9.73
C ILE A 477 25.55 -10.04 9.65
N GLU A 478 25.92 -10.70 8.56
CA GLU A 478 27.33 -10.80 8.14
C GLU A 478 27.48 -10.07 6.81
N GLU A 479 27.95 -8.83 6.86
CA GLU A 479 28.71 -8.26 5.74
C GLU A 479 30.03 -9.02 5.67
N SER A 480 30.08 -10.12 4.92
CA SER A 480 31.36 -10.75 4.59
C SER A 480 32.03 -9.93 3.49
N PRO A 481 33.33 -9.57 3.58
CA PRO A 481 34.05 -9.02 2.45
C PRO A 481 34.06 -10.04 1.31
N PRO A 482 34.09 -9.60 0.03
CA PRO A 482 34.04 -10.49 -1.11
C PRO A 482 35.16 -11.53 -0.98
N LYS A 483 34.78 -12.82 -0.99
CA LYS A 483 35.72 -13.93 -0.99
C LYS A 483 36.62 -13.77 -2.21
N SER A 484 37.89 -13.44 -2.00
CA SER A 484 38.90 -13.59 -3.02
C SER A 484 38.96 -15.07 -3.41
N SER A 485 38.54 -15.38 -4.63
CA SER A 485 38.69 -16.69 -5.23
C SER A 485 40.17 -16.94 -5.54
N SER A 486 40.97 -17.15 -4.50
CA SER A 486 42.28 -17.77 -4.66
C SER A 486 42.10 -19.27 -4.89
N LYS A 487 41.96 -19.65 -6.16
CA LYS A 487 42.38 -20.98 -6.60
C LYS A 487 43.57 -20.84 -7.54
N ALA A 488 44.75 -20.70 -6.93
CA ALA A 488 46.00 -21.13 -7.51
C ALA A 488 46.04 -22.67 -7.49
N GLY A 489 46.59 -23.25 -8.56
CA GLY A 489 46.35 -24.64 -8.97
C GLY A 489 47.30 -25.72 -8.48
N SER A 490 47.05 -26.92 -9.01
CA SER A 490 47.85 -28.15 -9.19
C SER A 490 46.81 -29.29 -9.26
N ASP A 491 46.79 -30.22 -10.21
CA ASP A 491 47.83 -30.85 -10.99
C ASP A 491 47.35 -31.15 -12.41
N GLY A 492 48.29 -31.19 -13.35
CA GLY A 492 48.04 -31.50 -14.76
C GLY A 492 48.11 -33.00 -15.08
N GLN A 493 47.53 -33.37 -16.23
CA GLN A 493 48.19 -34.26 -17.17
C GLN A 493 47.57 -34.18 -18.58
N ALA A 494 48.46 -33.83 -19.51
CA ALA A 494 48.47 -33.93 -20.97
C ALA A 494 47.37 -34.75 -21.70
N ARG A 495 46.90 -34.19 -22.82
CA ARG A 495 47.17 -34.75 -24.16
C ARG A 495 46.97 -33.72 -25.28
N ARG A 496 47.84 -33.84 -26.28
CA ARG A 496 48.12 -32.97 -27.42
C ARG A 496 47.56 -33.61 -28.71
N GLU A 497 47.57 -32.82 -29.78
CA GLU A 497 47.50 -33.14 -31.23
C GLU A 497 46.13 -32.83 -31.86
N GLU A 498 46.01 -31.72 -32.60
CA GLU A 498 46.44 -31.48 -34.00
C GLU A 498 45.53 -32.19 -35.02
N ASN A 499 44.73 -31.41 -35.77
CA ASN A 499 44.89 -31.35 -37.23
C ASN A 499 44.04 -30.26 -37.90
N SER A 500 44.71 -29.55 -38.79
CA SER A 500 44.24 -28.59 -39.79
C SER A 500 43.44 -29.26 -40.91
N HIS A 501 42.54 -28.52 -41.58
CA HIS A 501 42.61 -28.24 -43.02
C HIS A 501 41.56 -27.21 -43.46
N ALA A 502 42.00 -26.25 -44.27
CA ALA A 502 41.23 -25.20 -44.92
C ALA A 502 40.58 -25.69 -46.24
N ILE A 503 39.54 -24.98 -46.73
CA ILE A 503 39.30 -24.51 -48.13
C ILE A 503 38.06 -23.59 -48.14
N GLN A 504 38.19 -22.42 -48.79
CA GLN A 504 37.20 -21.36 -49.10
C GLN A 504 36.81 -21.43 -50.61
N PRO A 505 36.03 -20.49 -51.23
CA PRO A 505 34.76 -19.78 -50.89
C PRO A 505 33.77 -19.72 -52.10
N GLU A 506 32.66 -18.95 -51.97
CA GLU A 506 31.78 -18.28 -52.99
C GLU A 506 30.28 -18.51 -52.68
N GLN A 507 29.30 -17.59 -52.74
CA GLN A 507 29.15 -16.16 -53.09
C GLN A 507 27.78 -15.73 -52.46
N LEU A 508 27.70 -14.68 -51.62
CA LEU A 508 27.38 -13.26 -51.93
C LEU A 508 25.88 -12.94 -52.07
N GLU A 509 25.32 -12.25 -51.07
CA GLU A 509 24.49 -11.05 -51.26
C GLU A 509 24.53 -10.16 -50.00
N GLN A 510 24.80 -8.88 -50.22
CA GLN A 510 25.06 -7.78 -49.28
C GLN A 510 23.90 -6.75 -49.44
N PRO A 511 23.63 -5.80 -48.51
CA PRO A 511 24.50 -4.61 -48.45
C PRO A 511 24.63 -3.82 -47.12
N MET A 512 25.77 -3.11 -47.08
CA MET A 512 26.08 -1.79 -46.50
C MET A 512 26.24 -1.55 -44.99
N THR A 513 27.49 -1.18 -44.70
CA THR A 513 28.20 -0.75 -43.50
C THR A 513 27.87 0.67 -43.01
N MET A 514 27.85 0.83 -41.67
CA MET A 514 28.11 2.09 -40.94
C MET A 514 29.57 2.07 -40.41
N PRO A 515 30.22 3.23 -40.18
CA PRO A 515 31.66 3.29 -39.98
C PRO A 515 32.09 2.89 -38.56
N GLU A 516 33.30 2.32 -38.49
CA GLU A 516 34.07 2.01 -37.29
C GLU A 516 34.21 3.20 -36.34
N PHE A 517 33.86 3.00 -35.08
CA PHE A 517 34.43 3.75 -33.97
C PHE A 517 35.40 2.83 -33.22
N GLU A 518 36.64 3.29 -33.14
CA GLU A 518 37.74 2.71 -32.37
C GLU A 518 37.29 2.33 -30.96
N GLN A 519 37.71 1.13 -30.52
CA GLN A 519 37.58 0.66 -29.15
C GLN A 519 38.38 1.58 -28.22
N MET A 520 37.73 2.60 -27.66
CA MET A 520 38.21 3.25 -26.44
C MET A 520 38.03 2.26 -25.28
N GLU A 521 39.15 1.81 -24.71
CA GLU A 521 39.24 1.12 -23.43
C GLU A 521 38.56 1.96 -22.34
N PHE A 522 37.29 1.70 -22.07
CA PHE A 522 36.65 2.08 -20.82
C PHE A 522 36.94 0.97 -19.81
N ALA A 523 38.07 1.08 -19.09
CA ALA A 523 38.21 0.41 -17.81
C ALA A 523 37.21 1.06 -16.84
N PHE A 524 36.03 0.46 -16.71
CA PHE A 524 35.10 0.82 -15.65
C PHE A 524 35.75 0.51 -14.29
N PRO A 525 35.65 1.38 -13.28
CA PRO A 525 35.91 0.97 -11.90
C PRO A 525 34.97 -0.19 -11.57
N ASP A 526 35.51 -1.31 -11.10
CA ASP A 526 34.78 -2.56 -10.79
C ASP A 526 33.72 -2.43 -9.65
N ASP A 527 33.40 -1.21 -9.21
CA ASP A 527 32.57 -0.91 -8.04
C ASP A 527 31.24 -0.19 -8.35
N LEU A 528 30.78 -0.16 -9.61
CA LEU A 528 29.58 0.64 -9.97
C LEU A 528 28.23 -0.08 -9.75
N TRP A 529 28.23 -1.39 -9.54
CA TRP A 529 27.00 -2.16 -9.30
C TRP A 529 27.19 -3.02 -8.06
N GLY A 530 26.99 -2.41 -6.89
CA GLY A 530 26.86 -3.10 -5.62
C GLY A 530 25.60 -3.96 -5.59
N ASP A 531 25.60 -5.07 -6.32
CA ASP A 531 24.64 -6.15 -6.20
C ASP A 531 24.97 -6.97 -4.94
N SER A 532 24.70 -6.35 -3.79
CA SER A 532 24.78 -6.96 -2.45
C SER A 532 23.57 -6.56 -1.60
N ILE A 533 22.38 -6.55 -2.19
CA ILE A 533 21.12 -6.26 -1.48
C ILE A 533 20.11 -7.42 -1.48
N TRP A 534 20.42 -8.53 -2.15
CA TRP A 534 19.42 -9.59 -2.40
C TRP A 534 19.82 -11.01 -1.98
N GLY A 535 21.00 -11.21 -1.38
CA GLY A 535 21.40 -12.50 -0.79
C GLY A 535 20.79 -12.82 0.58
N MET A 536 19.89 -11.98 1.09
CA MET A 536 19.36 -12.01 2.46
C MET A 536 18.16 -12.98 2.67
N PHE A 537 17.81 -13.80 1.67
CA PHE A 537 16.45 -14.35 1.57
C PHE A 537 16.33 -15.78 1.01
N ASP A 538 17.00 -16.77 1.59
CA ASP A 538 16.63 -18.18 1.41
C ASP A 538 16.29 -18.90 2.72
N PRO A 539 15.27 -19.78 2.75
CA PRO A 539 14.91 -20.55 3.93
C PRO A 539 15.56 -21.95 3.92
N ILE A 540 16.07 -22.40 5.07
CA ILE A 540 16.13 -23.85 5.36
C ILE A 540 15.46 -24.09 6.71
N VAL A 541 14.18 -24.48 6.65
CA VAL A 541 13.55 -25.23 7.75
C VAL A 541 14.01 -26.69 7.62
N PRO A 542 14.36 -27.39 8.71
CA PRO A 542 14.74 -28.80 8.62
C PRO A 542 13.56 -29.64 8.12
N VAL A 543 13.81 -30.44 7.09
CA VAL A 543 12.94 -31.53 6.66
C VAL A 543 12.76 -32.48 7.86
N PRO A 544 11.54 -32.79 8.33
CA PRO A 544 11.37 -33.96 9.16
C PRO A 544 11.60 -35.19 8.28
N ALA A 545 12.58 -36.01 8.67
CA ALA A 545 12.83 -37.30 8.03
C ALA A 545 11.52 -38.12 7.94
N PRO A 546 11.34 -38.94 6.89
CA PRO A 546 10.11 -39.72 6.73
C PRO A 546 10.02 -40.73 7.88
N GLN A 547 9.10 -40.49 8.81
CA GLN A 547 8.65 -41.52 9.73
C GLN A 547 7.71 -42.44 8.98
N THR A 548 8.16 -43.69 8.88
CA THR A 548 7.41 -44.84 8.41
C THR A 548 6.02 -44.90 9.03
N LEU A 549 5.01 -45.01 8.17
CA LEU A 549 3.64 -45.37 8.50
C LEU A 549 3.61 -46.64 9.36
N TYR A 550 3.28 -46.49 10.64
CA TYR A 550 2.65 -47.55 11.43
C TYR A 550 1.17 -47.22 11.52
N THR A 551 0.37 -48.10 10.94
CA THR A 551 -1.09 -48.13 11.03
C THR A 551 -1.49 -48.65 12.41
N ASP A 552 -1.99 -47.78 13.29
CA ASP A 552 -2.70 -48.20 14.50
C ASP A 552 -4.21 -48.19 14.23
N ALA A 553 -4.66 -49.31 13.68
CA ALA A 553 -6.01 -49.79 13.87
C ALA A 553 -6.06 -50.46 15.25
N ASP A 554 -6.25 -49.69 16.32
CA ASP A 554 -6.65 -50.20 17.64
C ASP A 554 -7.10 -49.02 18.54
N PHE A 555 -8.26 -48.43 18.23
CA PHE A 555 -8.94 -47.49 19.13
C PHE A 555 -10.43 -47.82 19.33
N TYR A 556 -10.88 -49.00 18.91
CA TYR A 556 -12.23 -49.50 19.13
C TYR A 556 -12.22 -50.89 19.78
N ALA A 557 -11.65 -50.99 20.98
CA ALA A 557 -11.76 -52.22 21.78
C ALA A 557 -11.67 -51.94 23.28
N GLN A 558 -12.37 -50.91 23.79
CA GLN A 558 -12.48 -50.71 25.24
C GLN A 558 -13.68 -49.79 25.57
N HIS A 559 -14.90 -50.29 25.35
CA HIS A 559 -16.08 -49.99 26.21
C HIS A 559 -17.21 -50.93 25.82
N GLY A 560 -17.31 -52.03 26.58
CA GLY A 560 -18.41 -52.98 26.46
C GLY A 560 -19.72 -52.36 26.94
N PHE A 561 -20.74 -52.42 26.10
CA PHE A 561 -22.13 -52.32 26.52
C PHE A 561 -22.88 -53.55 26.00
N HIS A 562 -23.20 -54.45 26.94
CA HIS A 562 -24.14 -55.53 26.76
C HIS A 562 -25.58 -54.97 26.78
N HIS A 563 -26.33 -55.23 25.71
CA HIS A 563 -27.79 -55.16 25.71
C HIS A 563 -28.38 -56.45 26.30
N PRO A 564 -29.55 -56.37 26.96
CA PRO A 564 -30.55 -57.41 26.77
C PRO A 564 -31.91 -56.85 26.32
N HIS A 565 -32.44 -57.54 25.31
CA HIS A 565 -33.81 -57.63 24.79
C HIS A 565 -34.53 -56.40 24.25
#